data_AF-D0P4N6-F1
#
_entry.id   AF-D0P4N6-F1
#
_cell.length_a   1.000
_cell.length_b   1.000
_cell.length_c   1.000
_cell.angle_alpha   90.00
_cell.angle_beta   90.00
_cell.angle_gamma   90.00
#
_symmetry.space_group_name_H-M   'P 1'
#
loop_
_entity.id
_entity.type
_entity.pdbx_description
1 polymer ?
#
loop_
_entity_poly.entity_id
_entity_poly.type
_entity_poly.pdbx_seq_one_letter_code
_entity_poly.pdbx_strand_id
1 'polypeptide(L)'
;MSAIAHGHIKNDDHQLTKKWSFRQNVPIPSYLLAIAAGHMESVELSPRTKVWAEPRVVTRAAHEYDLVCLPPSFPYGGMENPCLTFVTPTLLAGDRSLAHVVAHEIAHSWTGNLVTNATWSDFWLNEGWTVWLERKIVAKIHNDPKTYDLKAALGMRGLVEAIQSFGASHPYTALVPDTEGVDPDDVFSRVSYEKGFSFLHYLSTVVGAEEFDLFAQAYIQKFKFQTLTSRDFRVFFENHFAAFPDGLRQIDWDGWFFSTGSPLIENKFDTSVISQVRALGDKMMATSDNDKWAKTMTPSALRKWPASLWILLLDTLLLLQTGSQTKLSAAHLDAIDAFAHRHLSTTHNSELRFRWFTLSLRSCDLRVLDRTVEFLKEQGRMKFVRPLFRDLCVALGVVQGAAIFEDCKSLYHPIAAKMIQLDIDNMQTAKKRRNSELSNDFNGILTHWLGLPQQFSSYSPFLAVLLGGLTVATAVVLSKRR
;
A
#
# COMPACT_ATOMS: atom_id res chain seq x y z
N MET A 1 26.98 -3.78 3.83
CA MET A 1 26.66 -3.67 2.39
C MET A 1 25.72 -4.81 2.00
N SER A 2 25.02 -4.73 0.87
CA SER A 2 24.15 -5.81 0.34
C SER A 2 24.93 -7.03 -0.19
N ALA A 3 25.72 -7.63 0.71
CA ALA A 3 26.71 -8.66 0.43
C ALA A 3 27.13 -9.37 1.72
N ILE A 4 27.70 -10.56 1.62
CA ILE A 4 28.22 -11.30 2.78
C ILE A 4 29.54 -10.66 3.24
N ALA A 5 29.67 -10.38 4.54
CA ALA A 5 30.91 -9.86 5.10
C ALA A 5 32.04 -10.89 4.97
N HIS A 6 33.23 -10.45 4.54
CA HIS A 6 34.37 -11.31 4.27
C HIS A 6 35.67 -10.69 4.81
N GLY A 7 36.34 -11.34 5.76
CA GLY A 7 37.63 -10.93 6.33
C GLY A 7 37.53 -10.28 7.72
N HIS A 8 38.68 -10.18 8.41
CA HIS A 8 38.80 -9.55 9.73
C HIS A 8 38.94 -8.03 9.62
N ILE A 9 38.42 -7.32 10.63
CA ILE A 9 38.70 -5.88 10.84
C ILE A 9 40.21 -5.76 11.02
N LYS A 10 40.90 -5.18 10.03
CA LYS A 10 42.27 -4.71 10.25
C LYS A 10 42.17 -3.39 10.99
N ASN A 11 42.56 -3.38 12.26
CA ASN A 11 42.93 -2.16 12.94
C ASN A 11 44.32 -1.80 12.44
N ASP A 12 44.46 -0.69 11.71
CA ASP A 12 45.75 -0.02 11.68
C ASP A 12 45.82 0.78 12.97
N ASP A 13 46.71 0.39 13.89
CA ASP A 13 46.86 0.94 15.25
C ASP A 13 47.22 2.46 15.29
N HIS A 14 47.21 3.13 14.12
CA HIS A 14 47.52 4.54 13.93
C HIS A 14 46.45 5.33 13.14
N GLN A 15 45.27 4.78 12.80
CA GLN A 15 44.22 5.53 12.10
C GLN A 15 42.82 5.45 12.73
N LEU A 16 42.09 6.57 12.66
CA LEU A 16 40.65 6.70 13.00
C LEU A 16 39.72 5.89 12.07
N THR A 17 40.26 5.13 11.12
CA THR A 17 39.54 4.43 10.06
C THR A 17 39.57 2.92 10.24
N LYS A 18 38.40 2.30 10.17
CA LYS A 18 38.22 0.84 10.14
C LYS A 18 37.87 0.40 8.72
N LYS A 19 38.39 -0.76 8.31
CA LYS A 19 38.11 -1.35 7.00
C LYS A 19 37.23 -2.60 7.13
N TRP A 20 36.11 -2.61 6.41
CA TRP A 20 35.24 -3.77 6.22
C TRP A 20 35.30 -4.22 4.78
N SER A 21 35.27 -5.53 4.54
CA SER A 21 35.25 -6.11 3.19
C SER A 21 34.03 -7.00 3.06
N PHE A 22 33.38 -6.94 1.89
CA PHE A 22 32.16 -7.68 1.58
C PHE A 22 32.29 -8.36 0.22
N ARG A 23 31.61 -9.48 0.04
CA ARG A 23 31.61 -10.27 -1.20
C ARG A 23 30.17 -10.64 -1.58
N GLN A 24 29.75 -10.21 -2.77
CA GLN A 24 28.48 -10.60 -3.40
C GLN A 24 28.81 -11.52 -4.57
N ASN A 25 28.56 -12.83 -4.40
CA ASN A 25 28.88 -13.84 -5.42
C ASN A 25 27.71 -14.10 -6.37
N VAL A 26 26.51 -13.62 -6.03
CA VAL A 26 25.34 -13.68 -6.91
C VAL A 26 25.32 -12.42 -7.76
N PRO A 27 25.20 -12.51 -9.10
CA PRO A 27 25.03 -11.32 -9.94
C PRO A 27 23.79 -10.54 -9.51
N ILE A 28 23.94 -9.22 -9.32
CA ILE A 28 22.84 -8.32 -8.97
C ILE A 28 22.84 -7.10 -9.90
N PRO A 29 21.66 -6.56 -10.25
CA PRO A 29 21.55 -5.25 -10.87
C PRO A 29 22.08 -4.14 -9.92
N SER A 30 22.54 -3.03 -10.49
CA SER A 30 23.19 -1.96 -9.73
C SER A 30 22.29 -1.29 -8.69
N TYR A 31 20.97 -1.25 -8.92
CA TYR A 31 20.02 -0.63 -8.00
C TYR A 31 19.90 -1.38 -6.65
N LEU A 32 20.37 -2.63 -6.57
CA LEU A 32 20.41 -3.45 -5.35
C LEU A 32 21.71 -3.28 -4.55
N LEU A 33 22.66 -2.48 -5.04
CA LEU A 33 23.86 -2.14 -4.28
C LEU A 33 23.48 -1.20 -3.14
N ALA A 34 23.76 -1.61 -1.90
CA ALA A 34 23.46 -0.82 -0.71
C ALA A 34 24.60 -0.80 0.29
N ILE A 35 24.71 0.31 1.00
CA ILE A 35 25.64 0.52 2.10
C ILE A 35 24.93 1.26 3.23
N ALA A 36 25.17 0.81 4.47
CA ALA A 36 24.80 1.53 5.68
C ALA A 36 26.04 1.58 6.58
N ALA A 37 26.33 2.75 7.11
CA ALA A 37 27.45 2.99 8.03
C ALA A 37 26.99 3.96 9.12
N GLY A 38 27.26 3.62 10.37
CA GLY A 38 26.81 4.37 11.53
C GLY A 38 27.14 3.62 12.82
N HIS A 39 26.66 4.13 13.94
CA HIS A 39 26.74 3.42 15.22
C HIS A 39 25.66 2.32 15.26
N MET A 40 26.01 1.12 14.79
CA MET A 40 25.09 -0.01 14.68
C MET A 40 25.48 -1.14 15.64
N GLU A 41 24.48 -1.70 16.29
CA GLU A 41 24.55 -2.97 17.03
C GLU A 41 23.75 -4.03 16.30
N SER A 42 23.96 -5.30 16.70
CA SER A 42 23.22 -6.42 16.11
C SER A 42 22.62 -7.36 17.15
N VAL A 43 21.44 -7.90 16.85
CA VAL A 43 20.83 -9.02 17.57
C VAL A 43 20.70 -10.21 16.62
N GLU A 44 21.16 -11.39 17.05
CA GLU A 44 21.03 -12.63 16.29
C GLU A 44 19.66 -13.28 16.57
N LEU A 45 18.89 -13.53 15.50
CA LEU A 45 17.56 -14.13 15.60
C LEU A 45 17.53 -15.58 15.12
N SER A 46 18.40 -15.92 14.17
CA SER A 46 18.56 -17.29 13.68
C SER A 46 19.98 -17.48 13.11
N PRO A 47 20.41 -18.72 12.78
CA PRO A 47 21.71 -18.98 12.15
C PRO A 47 21.95 -18.23 10.83
N ARG A 48 20.88 -17.70 10.21
CA ARG A 48 20.92 -16.98 8.93
C ARG A 48 20.30 -15.59 9.00
N THR A 49 19.95 -15.10 10.19
CA THR A 49 19.38 -13.76 10.33
C THR A 49 19.96 -12.99 11.52
N LYS A 50 20.38 -11.75 11.24
CA LYS A 50 20.73 -10.75 12.24
C LYS A 50 20.00 -9.45 11.95
N VAL A 51 19.57 -8.80 13.01
CA VAL A 51 18.95 -7.47 12.97
C VAL A 51 20.00 -6.45 13.29
N TRP A 52 20.09 -5.39 12.50
CA TRP A 52 21.02 -4.28 12.74
C TRP A 52 20.25 -2.99 12.90
N ALA A 53 20.59 -2.19 13.91
CA ALA A 53 20.04 -0.85 14.10
C ALA A 53 20.94 -0.05 15.05
N GLU A 54 20.60 1.22 15.27
CA GLU A 54 21.18 1.98 16.39
C GLU A 54 20.88 1.30 17.75
N PRO A 55 21.76 1.43 18.76
CA PRO A 55 21.60 0.76 20.06
C PRO A 55 20.23 0.98 20.71
N ARG A 56 19.64 2.18 20.54
CA ARG A 56 18.34 2.53 21.11
C ARG A 56 17.15 1.83 20.43
N VAL A 57 17.35 1.26 19.24
CA VAL A 57 16.30 0.70 18.38
C VAL A 57 16.46 -0.80 18.19
N VAL A 58 17.68 -1.35 18.25
CA VAL A 58 17.98 -2.73 17.83
C VAL A 58 17.14 -3.79 18.53
N THR A 59 16.91 -3.67 19.84
CA THR A 59 16.07 -4.62 20.59
C THR A 59 14.61 -4.56 20.16
N ARG A 60 14.08 -3.35 19.91
CA ARG A 60 12.70 -3.17 19.42
C ARG A 60 12.55 -3.69 17.99
N ALA A 61 13.53 -3.43 17.13
CA ALA A 61 13.56 -3.97 15.78
C ALA A 61 13.61 -5.50 15.78
N ALA A 62 14.44 -6.10 16.63
CA ALA A 62 14.59 -7.55 16.72
C ALA A 62 13.35 -8.26 17.28
N HIS A 63 12.54 -7.57 18.08
CA HIS A 63 11.24 -8.09 18.49
C HIS A 63 10.23 -8.15 17.33
N GLU A 64 10.37 -7.27 16.35
CA GLU A 64 9.43 -7.09 15.24
C GLU A 64 9.82 -7.88 13.99
N TYR A 65 11.10 -7.87 13.58
CA TYR A 65 11.55 -8.42 12.30
C TYR A 65 13.08 -8.63 12.20
N ASP A 66 13.49 -9.21 11.06
CA ASP A 66 14.75 -9.89 10.76
C ASP A 66 15.71 -9.08 9.84
N LEU A 67 15.94 -7.78 10.06
CA LEU A 67 16.49 -6.87 9.01
C LEU A 67 17.34 -5.69 9.54
N VAL A 68 17.81 -4.80 8.65
CA VAL A 68 18.41 -3.51 9.06
C VAL A 68 17.33 -2.45 9.22
N CYS A 69 17.14 -1.97 10.45
CA CYS A 69 16.26 -0.86 10.74
C CYS A 69 17.02 0.46 10.57
N LEU A 70 16.66 1.23 9.56
CA LEU A 70 17.28 2.52 9.25
C LEU A 70 16.75 3.66 10.14
N PRO A 71 17.41 4.83 10.14
CA PRO A 71 16.86 6.02 10.76
C PRO A 71 15.50 6.42 10.15
N PRO A 72 14.66 7.17 10.90
CA PRO A 72 13.30 7.50 10.47
C PRO A 72 13.17 8.27 9.15
N SER A 73 14.25 8.90 8.67
CA SER A 73 14.28 9.61 7.39
C SER A 73 14.26 8.70 6.16
N PHE A 74 14.42 7.38 6.32
CA PHE A 74 14.33 6.43 5.22
C PHE A 74 12.98 6.56 4.48
N PRO A 75 12.98 6.83 3.15
CA PRO A 75 11.79 7.29 2.46
C PRO A 75 10.81 6.17 2.05
N TYR A 76 11.19 4.89 2.15
CA TYR A 76 10.39 3.75 1.71
C TYR A 76 9.92 2.86 2.89
N GLY A 77 9.10 1.85 2.59
CA GLY A 77 8.71 0.85 3.59
C GLY A 77 9.82 -0.16 3.88
N GLY A 78 10.34 -0.75 2.82
CA GLY A 78 11.55 -1.54 2.81
C GLY A 78 12.32 -1.31 1.51
N MET A 79 13.48 -1.95 1.42
CA MET A 79 14.27 -2.10 0.21
C MET A 79 14.95 -3.47 0.26
N GLU A 80 14.76 -4.26 -0.78
CA GLU A 80 15.07 -5.68 -0.92
C GLU A 80 16.56 -6.01 -1.13
N ASN A 81 17.43 -5.10 -0.69
CA ASN A 81 18.89 -5.19 -0.76
C ASN A 81 19.38 -6.61 -0.38
N PRO A 82 20.00 -7.37 -1.30
CA PRO A 82 20.39 -8.76 -1.07
C PRO A 82 21.26 -8.91 0.17
N CYS A 83 20.97 -9.93 0.99
CA CYS A 83 21.62 -10.20 2.27
C CYS A 83 21.43 -9.13 3.36
N LEU A 84 20.79 -7.99 3.07
CA LEU A 84 20.74 -6.84 3.97
C LEU A 84 19.54 -5.94 3.69
N THR A 85 18.33 -6.48 3.76
CA THR A 85 17.09 -5.70 3.59
C THR A 85 17.07 -4.50 4.53
N PHE A 86 16.75 -3.33 3.98
CA PHE A 86 16.54 -2.12 4.75
C PHE A 86 15.06 -1.95 5.04
N VAL A 87 14.71 -1.52 6.24
CA VAL A 87 13.32 -1.26 6.62
C VAL A 87 13.19 0.00 7.45
N THR A 88 12.02 0.60 7.34
CA THR A 88 11.65 1.81 8.09
C THR A 88 11.33 1.49 9.56
N PRO A 89 11.67 2.38 10.50
CA PRO A 89 11.27 2.23 11.90
C PRO A 89 9.77 2.43 12.09
N THR A 90 9.04 2.94 11.09
CA THR A 90 7.57 3.05 11.18
C THR A 90 6.88 1.68 11.23
N LEU A 91 7.57 0.58 10.90
CA LEU A 91 7.05 -0.77 11.05
C LEU A 91 7.01 -1.24 12.52
N LEU A 92 7.70 -0.53 13.44
CA LEU A 92 7.83 -0.89 14.86
C LEU A 92 6.58 -0.52 15.66
N ALA A 93 5.45 -1.15 15.32
CA ALA A 93 4.14 -0.87 15.93
C ALA A 93 3.97 -1.43 17.36
N GLY A 94 4.82 -2.38 17.77
CA GLY A 94 4.80 -3.06 19.07
C GLY A 94 4.09 -4.43 19.05
N ASP A 95 3.46 -4.79 17.94
CA ASP A 95 2.52 -5.92 17.85
C ASP A 95 2.67 -6.77 16.56
N ARG A 96 3.71 -6.52 15.76
CA ARG A 96 3.96 -7.19 14.45
C ARG A 96 2.87 -7.02 13.40
N SER A 97 1.90 -6.13 13.61
CA SER A 97 0.80 -5.90 12.66
C SER A 97 1.27 -5.39 11.29
N LEU A 98 2.46 -4.79 11.23
CA LEU A 98 3.08 -4.26 10.02
C LEU A 98 4.17 -5.16 9.42
N ALA A 99 4.40 -6.36 9.99
CA ALA A 99 5.44 -7.27 9.56
C ALA A 99 5.23 -7.86 8.15
N HIS A 100 4.07 -7.66 7.51
CA HIS A 100 3.85 -8.07 6.12
C HIS A 100 4.84 -7.43 5.13
N VAL A 101 5.37 -6.23 5.44
CA VAL A 101 6.45 -5.62 4.65
C VAL A 101 7.69 -6.53 4.64
N VAL A 102 7.99 -7.23 5.73
CA VAL A 102 9.11 -8.20 5.77
C VAL A 102 8.84 -9.36 4.81
N ALA A 103 7.60 -9.86 4.73
CA ALA A 103 7.24 -10.90 3.77
C ALA A 103 7.38 -10.40 2.32
N HIS A 104 7.10 -9.12 2.06
CA HIS A 104 7.32 -8.47 0.77
C HIS A 104 8.80 -8.45 0.39
N GLU A 105 9.66 -7.96 1.29
CA GLU A 105 11.11 -7.91 1.03
C GLU A 105 11.73 -9.32 0.91
N ILE A 106 11.20 -10.31 1.64
CA ILE A 106 11.61 -11.71 1.48
C ILE A 106 11.21 -12.23 0.09
N ALA A 107 9.99 -11.96 -0.37
CA ALA A 107 9.50 -12.40 -1.67
C ALA A 107 10.37 -11.86 -2.83
N HIS A 108 10.87 -10.62 -2.71
CA HIS A 108 11.81 -10.04 -3.66
C HIS A 108 13.11 -10.84 -3.84
N SER A 109 13.49 -11.71 -2.89
CA SER A 109 14.62 -12.63 -3.04
C SER A 109 14.48 -13.53 -4.27
N TRP A 110 13.25 -13.74 -4.78
CA TRP A 110 12.98 -14.40 -6.05
C TRP A 110 12.53 -13.41 -7.13
N THR A 111 11.52 -12.58 -6.83
CA THR A 111 10.85 -11.72 -7.82
C THR A 111 11.38 -10.28 -7.70
N GLY A 112 12.42 -9.96 -8.46
CA GLY A 112 13.18 -8.72 -8.39
C GLY A 112 14.68 -9.01 -8.33
N ASN A 113 15.13 -9.70 -7.28
CA ASN A 113 16.57 -9.97 -7.08
C ASN A 113 17.09 -11.11 -7.96
N LEU A 114 16.33 -12.19 -8.08
CA LEU A 114 16.74 -13.36 -8.87
C LEU A 114 16.23 -13.26 -10.31
N VAL A 115 14.98 -12.83 -10.48
CA VAL A 115 14.35 -12.52 -11.77
C VAL A 115 14.08 -11.02 -11.80
N THR A 116 14.80 -10.29 -12.64
CA THR A 116 14.78 -8.82 -12.62
C THR A 116 14.10 -8.27 -13.88
N ASN A 117 13.29 -7.21 -13.74
CA ASN A 117 12.82 -6.43 -14.88
C ASN A 117 14.00 -5.89 -15.71
N ALA A 118 13.92 -5.96 -17.04
CA ALA A 118 14.95 -5.43 -17.93
C ALA A 118 14.97 -3.89 -17.97
N THR A 119 13.79 -3.27 -17.85
CA THR A 119 13.62 -1.81 -17.87
C THR A 119 12.62 -1.37 -16.80
N TRP A 120 12.62 -0.09 -16.43
CA TRP A 120 11.65 0.44 -15.46
C TRP A 120 10.21 0.48 -15.98
N SER A 121 10.01 0.44 -17.30
CA SER A 121 8.68 0.20 -17.90
C SER A 121 8.11 -1.17 -17.52
N ASP A 122 8.97 -2.16 -17.27
CA ASP A 122 8.59 -3.52 -16.88
C ASP A 122 8.57 -3.71 -15.35
N PHE A 123 8.56 -2.63 -14.56
CA PHE A 123 8.70 -2.70 -13.09
C PHE A 123 7.62 -3.52 -12.39
N TRP A 124 6.45 -3.68 -13.02
CA TRP A 124 5.39 -4.57 -12.51
C TRP A 124 5.83 -6.04 -12.42
N LEU A 125 6.83 -6.48 -13.20
CA LEU A 125 7.38 -7.84 -13.10
C LEU A 125 8.10 -8.09 -11.78
N ASN A 126 8.64 -7.04 -11.16
CA ASN A 126 9.16 -7.15 -9.81
C ASN A 126 7.98 -7.04 -8.84
N GLU A 127 7.28 -5.92 -8.87
CA GLU A 127 6.35 -5.56 -7.79
C GLU A 127 5.04 -6.34 -7.79
N GLY A 128 4.45 -6.56 -8.96
CA GLY A 128 3.22 -7.35 -9.08
C GLY A 128 3.43 -8.78 -8.61
N TRP A 129 4.55 -9.39 -9.02
CA TRP A 129 4.93 -10.74 -8.60
C TRP A 129 5.24 -10.82 -7.10
N THR A 130 5.97 -9.83 -6.57
CA THR A 130 6.27 -9.77 -5.13
C THR A 130 5.00 -9.60 -4.31
N VAL A 131 4.07 -8.72 -4.70
CA VAL A 131 2.78 -8.58 -4.01
C VAL A 131 1.95 -9.86 -4.08
N TRP A 132 1.95 -10.56 -5.21
CA TRP A 132 1.30 -11.85 -5.34
C TRP A 132 1.88 -12.88 -4.36
N LEU A 133 3.21 -13.02 -4.32
CA LEU A 133 3.87 -13.96 -3.43
C LEU A 133 3.75 -13.56 -1.95
N GLU A 134 3.89 -12.27 -1.62
CA GLU A 134 3.67 -11.71 -0.28
C GLU A 134 2.31 -12.13 0.27
N ARG A 135 1.24 -11.92 -0.51
CA ARG A 135 -0.13 -12.23 -0.08
C ARG A 135 -0.31 -13.72 0.20
N LYS A 136 0.32 -14.58 -0.59
CA LYS A 136 0.32 -16.03 -0.33
C LYS A 136 1.09 -16.41 0.92
N ILE A 137 2.27 -15.83 1.14
CA ILE A 137 3.06 -16.03 2.36
C ILE A 137 2.25 -15.61 3.59
N VAL A 138 1.65 -14.42 3.56
CA VAL A 138 0.86 -13.89 4.67
C VAL A 138 -0.37 -14.75 4.94
N ALA A 139 -1.09 -15.19 3.90
CA ALA A 139 -2.22 -16.11 4.07
C ALA A 139 -1.81 -17.45 4.68
N LYS A 140 -0.63 -17.98 4.29
CA LYS A 140 -0.08 -19.20 4.86
C LYS A 140 0.31 -19.03 6.33
N ILE A 141 0.92 -17.90 6.71
CA ILE A 141 1.30 -17.58 8.10
C ILE A 141 0.06 -17.49 8.99
N HIS A 142 -1.02 -16.87 8.52
CA HIS A 142 -2.27 -16.73 9.29
C HIS A 142 -3.11 -18.02 9.29
N ASN A 143 -2.76 -19.00 8.45
CA ASN A 143 -3.53 -20.23 8.24
C ASN A 143 -5.02 -19.94 7.93
N ASP A 144 -5.26 -18.87 7.17
CA ASP A 144 -6.60 -18.43 6.76
C ASP A 144 -6.56 -17.98 5.29
N PRO A 145 -7.13 -18.77 4.35
CA PRO A 145 -7.20 -18.40 2.94
C PRO A 145 -7.85 -17.04 2.69
N LYS A 146 -8.80 -16.61 3.54
CA LYS A 146 -9.48 -15.31 3.40
C LYS A 146 -8.54 -14.12 3.61
N THR A 147 -7.38 -14.35 4.23
CA THR A 147 -6.34 -13.33 4.37
C THR A 147 -5.81 -12.86 3.02
N TYR A 148 -5.75 -13.75 2.01
CA TYR A 148 -5.32 -13.38 0.66
C TYR A 148 -6.29 -12.36 0.05
N ASP A 149 -7.59 -12.64 0.12
CA ASP A 149 -8.67 -11.79 -0.40
C ASP A 149 -8.77 -10.47 0.35
N LEU A 150 -8.66 -10.49 1.69
CA LEU A 150 -8.62 -9.28 2.50
C LEU A 150 -7.43 -8.38 2.11
N LYS A 151 -6.25 -8.97 1.89
CA LYS A 151 -5.06 -8.23 1.46
C LYS A 151 -5.20 -7.68 0.04
N ALA A 152 -5.83 -8.43 -0.86
CA ALA A 152 -6.15 -7.95 -2.20
C ALA A 152 -7.04 -6.71 -2.16
N ALA A 153 -8.07 -6.72 -1.32
CA ALA A 153 -8.95 -5.57 -1.14
C ALA A 153 -8.26 -4.36 -0.50
N LEU A 154 -7.43 -4.57 0.53
CA LEU A 154 -6.65 -3.50 1.15
C LEU A 154 -5.69 -2.82 0.16
N GLY A 155 -5.14 -3.59 -0.78
CA GLY A 155 -4.29 -3.06 -1.84
C GLY A 155 -5.04 -2.16 -2.83
N MET A 156 -6.30 -2.49 -3.12
CA MET A 156 -7.11 -1.80 -4.13
C MET A 156 -7.33 -0.31 -3.82
N ARG A 157 -7.48 0.07 -2.54
CA ARG A 157 -7.54 1.51 -2.17
C ARG A 157 -6.32 2.26 -2.68
N GLY A 158 -5.13 1.69 -2.47
CA GLY A 158 -3.87 2.31 -2.90
C GLY A 158 -3.81 2.48 -4.42
N LEU A 159 -4.35 1.54 -5.18
CA LEU A 159 -4.47 1.65 -6.63
C LEU A 159 -5.42 2.77 -7.05
N VAL A 160 -6.61 2.82 -6.46
CA VAL A 160 -7.61 3.86 -6.74
C VAL A 160 -7.04 5.25 -6.47
N GLU A 161 -6.39 5.45 -5.33
CA GLU A 161 -5.77 6.74 -4.99
C GLU A 161 -4.63 7.11 -5.95
N ALA A 162 -3.82 6.14 -6.39
CA ALA A 162 -2.77 6.39 -7.37
C ALA A 162 -3.36 6.82 -8.73
N ILE A 163 -4.38 6.11 -9.22
CA ILE A 163 -5.07 6.44 -10.47
C ILE A 163 -5.74 7.82 -10.37
N GLN A 164 -6.37 8.15 -9.24
CA GLN A 164 -6.95 9.47 -9.02
C GLN A 164 -5.89 10.58 -9.01
N SER A 165 -4.74 10.32 -8.38
CA SER A 165 -3.66 11.30 -8.27
C SER A 165 -3.05 11.64 -9.63
N PHE A 166 -2.95 10.67 -10.54
CA PHE A 166 -2.48 10.91 -11.92
C PHE A 166 -3.58 11.36 -12.87
N GLY A 167 -4.81 10.86 -12.70
CA GLY A 167 -5.89 10.89 -13.68
C GLY A 167 -6.02 9.55 -14.42
N ALA A 168 -7.26 9.10 -14.65
CA ALA A 168 -7.55 7.78 -15.21
C ALA A 168 -7.03 7.55 -16.64
N SER A 169 -6.85 8.62 -17.41
CA SER A 169 -6.28 8.60 -18.76
C SER A 169 -4.76 8.84 -18.79
N HIS A 170 -4.12 9.02 -17.63
CA HIS A 170 -2.70 9.34 -17.58
C HIS A 170 -1.85 8.11 -17.97
N PRO A 171 -0.83 8.23 -18.83
CA PRO A 171 0.00 7.11 -19.28
C PRO A 171 0.61 6.27 -18.15
N TYR A 172 1.01 6.90 -17.05
CA TYR A 172 1.58 6.22 -15.86
C TYR A 172 0.58 5.33 -15.09
N THR A 173 -0.68 5.27 -15.52
CA THR A 173 -1.66 4.31 -15.01
C THR A 173 -1.76 3.04 -15.86
N ALA A 174 -1.03 2.95 -16.98
CA ALA A 174 -0.78 1.71 -17.69
C ALA A 174 0.11 0.78 -16.85
N LEU A 175 0.01 -0.53 -17.09
CA LEU A 175 0.84 -1.52 -16.37
C LEU A 175 2.30 -1.50 -16.88
N VAL A 176 2.47 -1.24 -18.17
CA VAL A 176 3.75 -1.07 -18.86
C VAL A 176 3.80 0.34 -19.46
N PRO A 177 4.03 1.38 -18.64
CA PRO A 177 4.09 2.75 -19.13
C PRO A 177 5.37 3.00 -19.94
N ASP A 178 5.35 3.95 -20.86
CA ASP A 178 6.57 4.47 -21.46
C ASP A 178 7.32 5.34 -20.43
N THR A 179 8.58 4.99 -20.18
CA THR A 179 9.46 5.64 -19.20
C THR A 179 10.72 6.23 -19.85
N GLU A 180 10.81 6.25 -21.18
CA GLU A 180 11.97 6.78 -21.87
C GLU A 180 12.15 8.28 -21.60
N GLY A 181 13.32 8.66 -21.09
CA GLY A 181 13.65 10.06 -20.77
C GLY A 181 12.89 10.65 -19.57
N VAL A 182 12.15 9.83 -18.82
CA VAL A 182 11.39 10.24 -17.63
C VAL A 182 12.17 9.86 -16.36
N ASP A 183 12.11 10.71 -15.34
CA ASP A 183 12.61 10.35 -14.01
C ASP A 183 11.73 9.21 -13.42
N PRO A 184 12.29 8.02 -13.11
CA PRO A 184 11.50 6.91 -12.58
C PRO A 184 10.73 7.25 -11.30
N ASP A 185 11.25 8.18 -10.47
CA ASP A 185 10.57 8.64 -9.25
C ASP A 185 9.25 9.36 -9.54
N ASP A 186 9.06 9.90 -10.75
CA ASP A 186 7.80 10.54 -11.20
C ASP A 186 6.75 9.52 -11.67
N VAL A 187 7.17 8.29 -11.98
CA VAL A 187 6.31 7.20 -12.49
C VAL A 187 5.92 6.22 -11.37
N PHE A 188 6.82 5.98 -10.42
CA PHE A 188 6.62 5.00 -9.36
C PHE A 188 5.37 5.28 -8.52
N SER A 189 4.49 4.29 -8.46
CA SER A 189 3.21 4.38 -7.77
C SER A 189 2.66 3.00 -7.44
N ARG A 190 1.50 2.94 -6.77
CA ARG A 190 0.81 1.68 -6.48
C ARG A 190 0.30 0.95 -7.72
N VAL A 191 0.37 1.54 -8.91
CA VAL A 191 -0.07 0.91 -10.17
C VAL A 191 0.72 -0.37 -10.44
N SER A 192 2.05 -0.33 -10.48
CA SER A 192 2.89 -1.52 -10.76
C SER A 192 2.69 -2.66 -9.76
N TYR A 193 2.43 -2.31 -8.49
CA TYR A 193 2.16 -3.25 -7.40
C TYR A 193 0.78 -3.92 -7.57
N GLU A 194 -0.27 -3.11 -7.61
CA GLU A 194 -1.64 -3.60 -7.44
C GLU A 194 -2.29 -3.99 -8.76
N LYS A 195 -2.01 -3.27 -9.85
CA LYS A 195 -2.46 -3.66 -11.19
C LYS A 195 -1.68 -4.88 -11.68
N GLY A 196 -0.37 -4.95 -11.36
CA GLY A 196 0.46 -6.14 -11.59
C GLY A 196 -0.02 -7.36 -10.82
N PHE A 197 -0.28 -7.24 -9.52
CA PHE A 197 -0.94 -8.29 -8.75
C PHE A 197 -2.29 -8.71 -9.37
N SER A 198 -3.12 -7.73 -9.72
CA SER A 198 -4.46 -8.00 -10.25
C SER A 198 -4.39 -8.78 -11.56
N PHE A 199 -3.40 -8.46 -12.40
CA PHE A 199 -3.14 -9.21 -13.63
C PHE A 199 -2.70 -10.64 -13.35
N LEU A 200 -1.73 -10.86 -12.44
CA LEU A 200 -1.28 -12.21 -12.08
C LEU A 200 -2.39 -13.05 -11.45
N HIS A 201 -3.22 -12.45 -10.60
CA HIS A 201 -4.38 -13.15 -10.05
C HIS A 201 -5.39 -13.50 -11.14
N TYR A 202 -5.69 -12.58 -12.07
CA TYR A 202 -6.52 -12.88 -13.24
C TYR A 202 -5.95 -14.07 -14.04
N LEU A 203 -4.66 -14.04 -14.38
CA LEU A 203 -4.01 -15.16 -15.07
C LEU A 203 -4.17 -16.48 -14.30
N SER A 204 -4.02 -16.46 -12.98
CA SER A 204 -4.23 -17.65 -12.14
C SER A 204 -5.67 -18.19 -12.18
N THR A 205 -6.67 -17.32 -12.37
CA THR A 205 -8.07 -17.74 -12.54
C THR A 205 -8.34 -18.33 -13.92
N VAL A 206 -7.63 -17.86 -14.95
CA VAL A 206 -7.76 -18.35 -16.32
C VAL A 206 -7.18 -19.76 -16.46
N VAL A 207 -5.98 -20.01 -15.94
CA VAL A 207 -5.28 -21.29 -16.10
C VAL A 207 -5.52 -22.26 -14.95
N GLY A 208 -6.08 -21.80 -13.84
CA GLY A 208 -6.24 -22.55 -12.60
C GLY A 208 -5.13 -22.26 -11.60
N ALA A 209 -5.50 -22.09 -10.32
CA ALA A 209 -4.58 -21.62 -9.29
C ALA A 209 -3.40 -22.57 -9.03
N GLU A 210 -3.63 -23.88 -9.05
CA GLU A 210 -2.58 -24.89 -8.84
C GLU A 210 -1.59 -24.92 -10.01
N GLU A 211 -2.10 -24.85 -11.25
CA GLU A 211 -1.27 -24.79 -12.45
C GLU A 211 -0.47 -23.49 -12.51
N PHE A 212 -1.06 -22.37 -12.08
CA PHE A 212 -0.36 -21.09 -11.99
C PHE A 212 0.79 -21.12 -10.97
N ASP A 213 0.65 -21.89 -9.88
CA ASP A 213 1.73 -22.07 -8.89
C ASP A 213 2.91 -22.86 -9.47
N LEU A 214 2.63 -23.89 -10.25
CA LEU A 214 3.65 -24.63 -10.99
C LEU A 214 4.33 -23.74 -12.04
N PHE A 215 3.55 -22.91 -12.74
CA PHE A 215 4.08 -21.90 -13.65
C PHE A 215 4.96 -20.88 -12.93
N ALA A 216 4.58 -20.37 -11.76
CA ALA A 216 5.38 -19.43 -10.99
C ALA A 216 6.76 -20.03 -10.62
N GLN A 217 6.80 -21.30 -10.25
CA GLN A 217 8.06 -22.02 -10.01
C GLN A 217 8.88 -22.15 -11.31
N ALA A 218 8.25 -22.53 -12.41
CA ALA A 218 8.91 -22.66 -13.71
C ALA A 218 9.46 -21.30 -14.21
N TYR A 219 8.72 -20.23 -14.01
CA TYR A 219 9.09 -18.84 -14.30
C TYR A 219 10.37 -18.45 -13.56
N ILE A 220 10.39 -18.63 -12.23
CA ILE A 220 11.57 -18.34 -11.40
C ILE A 220 12.77 -19.19 -11.86
N GLN A 221 12.57 -20.48 -12.14
CA GLN A 221 13.67 -21.34 -12.60
C GLN A 221 14.20 -20.97 -13.98
N LYS A 222 13.32 -20.54 -14.89
CA LYS A 222 13.70 -20.15 -16.25
C LYS A 222 14.52 -18.86 -16.27
N PHE A 223 14.11 -17.86 -15.49
CA PHE A 223 14.67 -16.50 -15.54
C PHE A 223 15.61 -16.16 -14.39
N LYS A 224 15.95 -17.11 -13.51
CA LYS A 224 16.95 -16.86 -12.46
C LYS A 224 18.26 -16.33 -13.05
N PHE A 225 18.81 -15.30 -12.41
CA PHE A 225 20.01 -14.56 -12.83
C PHE A 225 19.89 -13.88 -14.20
N GLN A 226 18.68 -13.63 -14.68
CA GLN A 226 18.41 -12.95 -15.95
C GLN A 226 17.52 -11.73 -15.73
N THR A 227 17.54 -10.85 -16.72
CA THR A 227 16.55 -9.80 -16.89
C THR A 227 15.52 -10.22 -17.93
N LEU A 228 14.29 -9.71 -17.82
CA LEU A 228 13.24 -9.96 -18.82
C LEU A 228 12.30 -8.75 -19.01
N THR A 229 11.68 -8.70 -20.17
CA THR A 229 10.62 -7.73 -20.50
C THR A 229 9.23 -8.34 -20.30
N SER A 230 8.20 -7.50 -20.31
CA SER A 230 6.78 -7.93 -20.29
C SER A 230 6.43 -8.82 -21.49
N ARG A 231 7.12 -8.61 -22.62
CA ARG A 231 6.98 -9.46 -23.82
C ARG A 231 7.57 -10.85 -23.61
N ASP A 232 8.74 -10.95 -22.98
CA ASP A 232 9.36 -12.25 -22.66
C ASP A 232 8.49 -13.04 -21.68
N PHE A 233 7.91 -12.35 -20.69
CA PHE A 233 6.92 -12.94 -19.78
C PHE A 233 5.72 -13.52 -20.53
N ARG A 234 5.10 -12.74 -21.42
CA ARG A 234 3.98 -13.18 -22.26
C ARG A 234 4.33 -14.42 -23.07
N VAL A 235 5.45 -14.39 -23.80
CA VAL A 235 5.90 -15.51 -24.63
C VAL A 235 6.13 -16.77 -23.79
N PHE A 236 6.74 -16.62 -22.60
CA PHE A 236 6.95 -17.76 -21.71
C PHE A 236 5.62 -18.33 -21.18
N PHE A 237 4.66 -17.47 -20.81
CA PHE A 237 3.33 -17.89 -20.36
C PHE A 237 2.56 -18.64 -21.46
N GLU A 238 2.48 -18.08 -22.66
CA GLU A 238 1.79 -18.69 -23.81
C GLU A 238 2.40 -20.05 -24.18
N ASN A 239 3.74 -20.17 -24.14
CA ASN A 239 4.41 -21.44 -24.40
C ASN A 239 4.17 -22.47 -23.29
N HIS A 240 4.17 -22.07 -22.02
CA HIS A 240 3.94 -22.97 -20.89
C HIS A 240 2.53 -23.58 -20.94
N PHE A 241 1.53 -22.78 -21.33
CA PHE A 241 0.13 -23.18 -21.42
C PHE A 241 -0.34 -23.46 -22.84
N ALA A 242 0.56 -23.80 -23.77
CA ALA A 242 0.21 -24.06 -25.18
C ALA A 242 -0.81 -25.19 -25.37
N ALA A 243 -0.88 -26.14 -24.42
CA ALA A 243 -1.88 -27.20 -24.40
C ALA A 243 -3.28 -26.73 -23.93
N PHE A 244 -3.43 -25.46 -23.53
CA PHE A 244 -4.67 -24.86 -23.05
C PHE A 244 -5.08 -23.61 -23.89
N PRO A 245 -5.31 -23.79 -25.21
CA PRO A 245 -5.53 -22.67 -26.14
C PRO A 245 -6.79 -21.84 -25.83
N ASP A 246 -7.82 -22.44 -25.22
CA ASP A 246 -9.06 -21.75 -24.87
C ASP A 246 -8.87 -20.73 -23.74
N GLY A 247 -8.00 -21.02 -22.76
CA GLY A 247 -7.61 -20.06 -21.73
C GLY A 247 -6.79 -18.92 -22.31
N LEU A 248 -5.79 -19.26 -23.14
CA LEU A 248 -4.92 -18.25 -23.76
C LEU A 248 -5.68 -17.24 -24.62
N ARG A 249 -6.70 -17.68 -25.36
CA ARG A 249 -7.53 -16.81 -26.20
C ARG A 249 -8.35 -15.77 -25.42
N GLN A 250 -8.54 -15.95 -24.11
CA GLN A 250 -9.28 -15.00 -23.27
C GLN A 250 -8.42 -13.84 -22.79
N ILE A 251 -7.10 -13.94 -22.90
CA ILE A 251 -6.16 -12.97 -22.32
C ILE A 251 -5.89 -11.84 -23.33
N ASP A 252 -6.45 -10.67 -23.05
CA ASP A 252 -6.11 -9.44 -23.77
C ASP A 252 -4.81 -8.83 -23.22
N TRP A 253 -3.67 -9.33 -23.71
CA TRP A 253 -2.34 -8.89 -23.27
C TRP A 253 -2.11 -7.39 -23.48
N ASP A 254 -2.47 -6.86 -24.64
CA ASP A 254 -2.22 -5.46 -24.98
C ASP A 254 -3.14 -4.54 -24.16
N GLY A 255 -4.39 -4.95 -23.94
CA GLY A 255 -5.31 -4.29 -23.02
C GLY A 255 -4.75 -4.22 -21.60
N TRP A 256 -4.23 -5.33 -21.07
CA TRP A 256 -3.63 -5.37 -19.73
C TRP A 256 -2.34 -4.55 -19.61
N PHE A 257 -1.46 -4.60 -20.61
CA PHE A 257 -0.18 -3.89 -20.58
C PHE A 257 -0.34 -2.38 -20.76
N PHE A 258 -1.15 -1.94 -21.71
CA PHE A 258 -1.10 -0.56 -22.20
C PHE A 258 -2.34 0.27 -21.90
N SER A 259 -3.47 -0.34 -21.49
CA SER A 259 -4.65 0.46 -21.12
C SER A 259 -4.43 1.21 -19.81
N THR A 260 -4.81 2.49 -19.80
CA THR A 260 -4.75 3.37 -18.63
C THR A 260 -5.92 3.10 -17.67
N GLY A 261 -5.80 3.58 -16.44
CA GLY A 261 -6.85 3.51 -15.43
C GLY A 261 -6.90 2.15 -14.72
N SER A 262 -8.12 1.76 -14.33
CA SER A 262 -8.38 0.56 -13.53
C SER A 262 -7.95 -0.74 -14.25
N PRO A 263 -7.81 -1.87 -13.52
CA PRO A 263 -7.62 -3.19 -14.14
C PRO A 263 -8.69 -3.50 -15.18
N LEU A 264 -8.30 -4.18 -16.27
CA LEU A 264 -9.20 -4.48 -17.39
C LEU A 264 -10.33 -5.43 -16.99
N ILE A 265 -10.00 -6.46 -16.19
CA ILE A 265 -10.94 -7.42 -15.65
C ILE A 265 -10.99 -7.27 -14.14
N GLU A 266 -12.20 -7.30 -13.61
CA GLU A 266 -12.42 -7.31 -12.18
C GLU A 266 -12.28 -8.72 -11.61
N ASN A 267 -11.40 -8.84 -10.63
CA ASN A 267 -11.16 -10.08 -9.90
C ASN A 267 -12.23 -10.31 -8.83
N LYS A 268 -12.66 -11.56 -8.68
CA LYS A 268 -13.65 -11.96 -7.67
C LYS A 268 -12.95 -12.44 -6.40
N PHE A 269 -13.10 -11.70 -5.30
CA PHE A 269 -12.58 -12.04 -3.98
C PHE A 269 -13.73 -12.29 -2.98
N ASP A 270 -13.49 -13.02 -1.89
CA ASP A 270 -14.43 -13.06 -0.76
C ASP A 270 -14.56 -11.66 -0.13
N THR A 271 -15.71 -11.03 -0.33
CA THR A 271 -15.99 -9.69 0.21
C THR A 271 -16.69 -9.71 1.56
N SER A 272 -16.91 -10.86 2.19
CA SER A 272 -17.76 -10.98 3.39
C SER A 272 -17.37 -10.01 4.51
N VAL A 273 -16.07 -9.93 4.83
CA VAL A 273 -15.55 -9.03 5.87
C VAL A 273 -15.61 -7.57 5.40
N ILE A 274 -15.32 -7.33 4.12
CA ILE A 274 -15.34 -6.00 3.50
C ILE A 274 -16.76 -5.42 3.54
N SER A 275 -17.75 -6.19 3.12
CA SER A 275 -19.17 -5.81 3.14
C SER A 275 -19.66 -5.47 4.54
N GLN A 276 -19.20 -6.20 5.57
CA GLN A 276 -19.53 -5.90 6.97
C GLN A 276 -18.91 -4.58 7.45
N VAL A 277 -17.61 -4.38 7.19
CA VAL A 277 -16.91 -3.14 7.56
C VAL A 277 -17.46 -1.94 6.78
N ARG A 278 -17.83 -2.14 5.52
CA ARG A 278 -18.58 -1.17 4.71
C ARG A 278 -19.89 -0.79 5.34
N ALA A 279 -20.75 -1.77 5.68
CA ALA A 279 -22.04 -1.48 6.28
C ALA A 279 -21.91 -0.70 7.60
N LEU A 280 -20.83 -0.94 8.35
CA LEU A 280 -20.47 -0.13 9.51
C LEU A 280 -20.05 1.30 9.11
N GLY A 281 -19.17 1.44 8.11
CA GLY A 281 -18.73 2.73 7.58
C GLY A 281 -19.88 3.58 7.04
N ASP A 282 -20.81 3.00 6.28
CA ASP A 282 -21.99 3.70 5.75
C ASP A 282 -22.85 4.26 6.89
N LYS A 283 -23.03 3.50 7.98
CA LYS A 283 -23.74 3.99 9.18
C LYS A 283 -22.98 5.11 9.89
N MET A 284 -21.67 4.98 10.02
CA MET A 284 -20.80 6.02 10.61
C MET A 284 -20.81 7.31 9.78
N MET A 285 -20.91 7.23 8.45
CA MET A 285 -21.04 8.40 7.58
C MET A 285 -22.42 9.06 7.69
N ALA A 286 -23.47 8.29 7.94
CA ALA A 286 -24.85 8.79 7.99
C ALA A 286 -25.22 9.47 9.32
N THR A 287 -24.58 9.09 10.44
CA THR A 287 -24.94 9.64 11.75
C THR A 287 -23.79 9.54 12.76
N SER A 288 -23.59 10.62 13.53
CA SER A 288 -22.64 10.68 14.65
C SER A 288 -23.16 9.99 15.92
N ASP A 289 -24.38 9.46 15.90
CA ASP A 289 -24.98 8.76 17.03
C ASP A 289 -24.44 7.34 17.13
N ASN A 290 -23.50 7.14 18.06
CA ASN A 290 -22.81 5.87 18.30
C ASN A 290 -23.78 4.72 18.60
N ASP A 291 -24.92 4.98 19.27
CA ASP A 291 -25.86 3.92 19.66
C ASP A 291 -26.52 3.23 18.46
N LYS A 292 -26.55 3.89 17.29
CA LYS A 292 -27.14 3.36 16.05
C LYS A 292 -26.25 2.34 15.35
N TRP A 293 -24.94 2.34 15.63
CA TRP A 293 -24.00 1.46 14.95
C TRP A 293 -23.07 0.68 15.90
N ALA A 294 -22.87 1.11 17.16
CA ALA A 294 -22.16 0.33 18.17
C ALA A 294 -22.78 -1.07 18.40
N LYS A 295 -24.10 -1.20 18.29
CA LYS A 295 -24.82 -2.47 18.44
C LYS A 295 -24.57 -3.47 17.31
N THR A 296 -23.93 -3.05 16.22
CA THR A 296 -23.57 -3.95 15.11
C THR A 296 -22.42 -4.89 15.46
N MET A 297 -21.65 -4.59 16.51
CA MET A 297 -20.53 -5.41 16.95
C MET A 297 -20.48 -5.51 18.47
N THR A 298 -20.10 -6.67 19.01
CA THR A 298 -19.90 -6.81 20.45
C THR A 298 -18.59 -6.14 20.88
N PRO A 299 -18.52 -5.48 22.06
CA PRO A 299 -17.28 -4.88 22.55
C PRO A 299 -16.12 -5.88 22.69
N SER A 300 -16.42 -7.16 22.95
CA SER A 300 -15.42 -8.22 23.01
C SER A 300 -14.84 -8.58 21.65
N ALA A 301 -15.63 -8.54 20.57
CA ALA A 301 -15.15 -8.72 19.21
C ALA A 301 -14.29 -7.52 18.77
N LEU A 302 -14.69 -6.29 19.12
CA LEU A 302 -13.96 -5.08 18.78
C LEU A 302 -12.59 -5.00 19.46
N ARG A 303 -12.48 -5.42 20.74
CA ARG A 303 -11.17 -5.50 21.43
C ARG A 303 -10.19 -6.48 20.79
N LYS A 304 -10.68 -7.44 20.02
CA LYS A 304 -9.87 -8.44 19.31
C LYS A 304 -9.68 -8.11 17.83
N TRP A 305 -10.13 -6.93 17.37
CA TRP A 305 -9.96 -6.56 15.98
C TRP A 305 -8.47 -6.39 15.65
N PRO A 306 -7.94 -7.14 14.67
CA PRO A 306 -6.58 -6.94 14.21
C PRO A 306 -6.46 -5.57 13.54
N ALA A 307 -5.24 -5.03 13.51
CA ALA A 307 -4.95 -3.75 12.86
C ALA A 307 -5.43 -3.68 11.41
N SER A 308 -5.44 -4.81 10.68
CA SER A 308 -5.94 -4.88 9.30
C SER A 308 -7.42 -4.49 9.17
N LEU A 309 -8.26 -4.79 10.16
CA LEU A 309 -9.68 -4.41 10.12
C LEU A 309 -9.89 -2.94 10.50
N TRP A 310 -9.07 -2.40 11.40
CA TRP A 310 -9.04 -0.95 11.66
C TRP A 310 -8.58 -0.16 10.43
N ILE A 311 -7.53 -0.65 9.76
CA ILE A 311 -7.06 -0.12 8.47
C ILE A 311 -8.19 -0.16 7.45
N LEU A 312 -8.87 -1.30 7.30
CA LEU A 312 -9.99 -1.45 6.35
C LEU A 312 -11.15 -0.50 6.65
N LEU A 313 -11.49 -0.29 7.94
CA LEU A 313 -12.54 0.64 8.34
C LEU A 313 -12.17 2.09 7.96
N LEU A 314 -10.95 2.51 8.28
CA LEU A 314 -10.49 3.85 7.94
C LEU A 314 -10.37 4.05 6.42
N ASP A 315 -9.92 3.04 5.68
CA ASP A 315 -9.90 3.00 4.22
C ASP A 315 -11.32 3.20 3.65
N THR A 316 -12.28 2.47 4.19
CA THR A 316 -13.70 2.57 3.82
C THR A 316 -14.24 3.97 4.05
N LEU A 317 -13.99 4.56 5.22
CA LEU A 317 -14.44 5.92 5.54
C LEU A 317 -13.82 6.97 4.61
N LEU A 318 -12.53 6.83 4.31
CA LEU A 318 -11.82 7.73 3.37
C LEU A 318 -12.36 7.62 1.94
N LEU A 319 -12.65 6.41 1.47
CA LEU A 319 -13.28 6.18 0.17
C LEU A 319 -14.70 6.77 0.12
N LEU A 320 -15.50 6.56 1.16
CA LEU A 320 -16.84 7.13 1.28
C LEU A 320 -16.83 8.66 1.30
N GLN A 321 -15.92 9.26 2.07
CA GLN A 321 -15.70 10.71 2.13
C GLN A 321 -15.38 11.27 0.74
N THR A 322 -14.51 10.58 0.00
CA THR A 322 -14.09 11.00 -1.35
C THR A 322 -15.23 10.87 -2.36
N GLY A 323 -15.96 9.74 -2.35
CA GLY A 323 -17.08 9.46 -3.26
C GLY A 323 -18.29 10.36 -3.08
N SER A 324 -18.67 10.61 -1.84
CA SER A 324 -19.83 11.44 -1.52
C SER A 324 -19.51 12.93 -1.44
N GLN A 325 -18.23 13.32 -1.56
CA GLN A 325 -17.72 14.66 -1.25
C GLN A 325 -18.18 15.19 0.13
N THR A 326 -18.55 14.29 1.04
CA THR A 326 -19.11 14.63 2.36
C THR A 326 -17.99 14.66 3.39
N LYS A 327 -17.91 15.73 4.17
CA LYS A 327 -16.98 15.86 5.29
C LYS A 327 -17.61 15.31 6.57
N LEU A 328 -16.85 14.58 7.37
CA LEU A 328 -17.30 14.16 8.70
C LEU A 328 -17.26 15.36 9.64
N SER A 329 -18.32 15.59 10.40
CA SER A 329 -18.29 16.62 11.44
C SER A 329 -17.43 16.18 12.63
N ALA A 330 -17.03 17.12 13.48
CA ALA A 330 -16.31 16.81 14.73
C ALA A 330 -17.03 15.76 15.57
N ALA A 331 -18.36 15.81 15.64
CA ALA A 331 -19.17 14.82 16.35
C ALA A 331 -19.05 13.40 15.76
N HIS A 332 -18.95 13.27 14.43
CA HIS A 332 -18.72 11.95 13.81
C HIS A 332 -17.34 11.41 14.17
N LEU A 333 -16.29 12.25 14.07
CA LEU A 333 -14.92 11.86 14.40
C LEU A 333 -14.80 11.48 15.88
N ASP A 334 -15.42 12.24 16.79
CA ASP A 334 -15.43 11.95 18.21
C ASP A 334 -16.16 10.63 18.51
N ALA A 335 -17.27 10.35 17.82
CA ALA A 335 -18.00 9.09 17.95
C ALA A 335 -17.19 7.89 17.42
N ILE A 336 -16.52 8.03 16.27
CA ILE A 336 -15.65 6.99 15.68
C ILE A 336 -14.48 6.66 16.61
N ASP A 337 -13.78 7.68 17.13
CA ASP A 337 -12.66 7.48 18.05
C ASP A 337 -13.15 6.91 19.40
N ALA A 338 -14.33 7.32 19.88
CA ALA A 338 -14.94 6.76 21.09
C ALA A 338 -15.31 5.27 20.91
N PHE A 339 -15.88 4.89 19.76
CA PHE A 339 -16.13 3.48 19.42
C PHE A 339 -14.84 2.68 19.39
N ALA A 340 -13.76 3.25 18.85
CA ALA A 340 -12.44 2.65 18.89
C ALA A 340 -11.80 2.67 20.29
N HIS A 341 -12.51 3.04 21.36
CA HIS A 341 -11.97 3.19 22.71
C HIS A 341 -10.74 4.10 22.76
N ARG A 342 -10.74 5.17 21.96
CA ARG A 342 -9.63 6.13 21.78
C ARG A 342 -8.36 5.52 21.19
N HIS A 343 -8.44 4.31 20.63
CA HIS A 343 -7.32 3.61 20.03
C HIS A 343 -6.74 4.39 18.84
N LEU A 344 -7.58 4.99 17.99
CA LEU A 344 -7.12 5.73 16.81
C LEU A 344 -6.33 6.99 17.19
N SER A 345 -6.67 7.60 18.33
CA SER A 345 -5.95 8.74 18.88
C SER A 345 -4.67 8.40 19.66
N THR A 346 -4.49 7.16 20.11
CA THR A 346 -3.42 6.75 21.05
C THR A 346 -2.46 5.70 20.50
N THR A 347 -2.79 5.09 19.36
CA THR A 347 -1.96 4.04 18.75
C THR A 347 -0.61 4.58 18.24
N HIS A 348 0.43 3.76 18.36
CA HIS A 348 1.74 4.01 17.73
C HIS A 348 1.84 3.41 16.32
N ASN A 349 0.83 2.66 15.88
CA ASN A 349 0.81 2.08 14.54
C ASN A 349 0.74 3.19 13.47
N SER A 350 1.79 3.31 12.65
CA SER A 350 1.90 4.38 11.67
C SER A 350 0.81 4.34 10.59
N GLU A 351 0.33 3.15 10.20
CA GLU A 351 -0.73 3.01 9.20
C GLU A 351 -2.07 3.51 9.72
N LEU A 352 -2.36 3.32 11.02
CA LEU A 352 -3.57 3.84 11.67
C LEU A 352 -3.48 5.35 11.89
N ARG A 353 -2.36 5.84 12.45
CA ARG A 353 -2.12 7.28 12.65
C ARG A 353 -2.27 8.05 11.34
N PHE A 354 -1.59 7.60 10.27
CA PHE A 354 -1.66 8.22 8.95
C PHE A 354 -3.10 8.38 8.45
N ARG A 355 -3.88 7.29 8.48
CA ARG A 355 -5.26 7.29 7.99
C ARG A 355 -6.18 8.14 8.84
N TRP A 356 -6.00 8.10 10.15
CA TRP A 356 -6.76 8.93 11.08
C TRP A 356 -6.50 10.41 10.82
N PHE A 357 -5.24 10.83 10.70
CA PHE A 357 -4.88 12.21 10.36
C PHE A 357 -5.42 12.63 8.99
N THR A 358 -5.31 11.76 7.98
CA THR A 358 -5.87 12.00 6.64
C THR A 358 -7.38 12.25 6.73
N LEU A 359 -8.12 11.38 7.44
CA LEU A 359 -9.58 11.47 7.57
C LEU A 359 -10.01 12.76 8.28
N SER A 360 -9.32 13.12 9.36
CA SER A 360 -9.55 14.35 10.11
C SER A 360 -9.23 15.60 9.30
N LEU A 361 -8.06 15.67 8.64
CA LEU A 361 -7.65 16.83 7.83
C LEU A 361 -8.59 17.06 6.64
N ARG A 362 -8.98 16.00 5.93
CA ARG A 362 -9.96 16.09 4.82
C ARG A 362 -11.36 16.48 5.31
N SER A 363 -11.66 16.21 6.57
CA SER A 363 -12.86 16.69 7.25
C SER A 363 -12.72 18.12 7.80
N CYS A 364 -11.58 18.76 7.60
CA CYS A 364 -11.22 20.07 8.16
C CYS A 364 -11.21 20.12 9.69
N ASP A 365 -11.00 18.99 10.37
CA ASP A 365 -10.82 18.94 11.82
C ASP A 365 -9.35 19.20 12.18
N LEU A 366 -9.05 20.44 12.59
CA LEU A 366 -7.69 20.87 12.91
C LEU A 366 -7.26 20.49 14.35
N ARG A 367 -8.12 19.85 15.16
CA ARG A 367 -7.73 19.37 16.50
C ARG A 367 -6.62 18.32 16.47
N VAL A 368 -6.37 17.70 15.32
CA VAL A 368 -5.26 16.75 15.10
C VAL A 368 -4.00 17.40 14.54
N LEU A 369 -3.98 18.71 14.32
CA LEU A 369 -2.89 19.38 13.59
C LEU A 369 -1.54 19.18 14.28
N ASP A 370 -1.44 19.46 15.58
CA ASP A 370 -0.18 19.33 16.32
C ASP A 370 0.37 17.90 16.25
N ARG A 371 -0.49 16.89 16.47
CA ARG A 371 -0.14 15.47 16.35
C ARG A 371 0.24 15.07 14.93
N THR A 372 -0.36 15.69 13.92
CA THR A 372 0.01 15.49 12.52
C THR A 372 1.41 16.05 12.25
N VAL A 373 1.71 17.26 12.71
CA VAL A 373 3.02 17.89 12.54
C VAL A 373 4.11 17.12 13.30
N GLU A 374 3.83 16.64 14.51
CA GLU A 374 4.72 15.74 15.24
C GLU A 374 5.02 14.48 14.43
N PHE A 375 3.98 13.82 13.89
CA PHE A 375 4.17 12.64 13.04
C PHE A 375 4.97 12.92 11.76
N LEU A 376 4.85 14.12 11.18
CA LEU A 376 5.66 14.56 10.05
C LEU A 376 7.13 14.80 10.44
N LYS A 377 7.42 15.23 11.67
CA LYS A 377 8.79 15.40 12.19
C LYS A 377 9.43 14.10 12.65
N GLU A 378 8.62 13.11 13.01
CA GLU A 378 9.07 11.80 13.51
C GLU A 378 9.65 10.87 12.44
N GLN A 379 9.26 11.02 11.16
CA GLN A 379 9.63 10.08 10.09
C GLN A 379 9.57 10.73 8.69
N GLY A 380 10.22 10.10 7.71
CA GLY A 380 10.32 10.58 6.33
C GLY A 380 9.74 9.65 5.27
N ARG A 381 8.95 8.63 5.66
CA ARG A 381 8.40 7.65 4.71
C ARG A 381 7.41 8.33 3.77
N MET A 382 7.72 8.39 2.48
CA MET A 382 6.96 9.14 1.46
C MET A 382 5.48 8.72 1.38
N LYS A 383 5.18 7.45 1.65
CA LYS A 383 3.81 6.92 1.76
C LYS A 383 2.95 7.74 2.74
N PHE A 384 3.54 8.28 3.80
CA PHE A 384 2.84 9.04 4.84
C PHE A 384 3.03 10.54 4.66
N VAL A 385 4.26 11.01 4.50
CA VAL A 385 4.55 12.45 4.50
C VAL A 385 3.98 13.16 3.27
N ARG A 386 4.09 12.58 2.06
CA ARG A 386 3.62 13.24 0.84
C ARG A 386 2.10 13.47 0.84
N PRO A 387 1.25 12.46 1.11
CA PRO A 387 -0.19 12.70 1.15
C PRO A 387 -0.59 13.66 2.28
N LEU A 388 0.04 13.58 3.46
CA LEU A 388 -0.27 14.49 4.57
C LEU A 388 0.09 15.94 4.26
N PHE A 389 1.20 16.22 3.57
CA PHE A 389 1.51 17.59 3.13
C PHE A 389 0.51 18.09 2.10
N ARG A 390 0.04 17.24 1.17
CA ARG A 390 -1.06 17.59 0.25
C ARG A 390 -2.34 17.92 1.02
N ASP A 391 -2.75 17.07 1.96
CA ASP A 391 -3.95 17.28 2.76
C ASP A 391 -3.83 18.53 3.67
N LEU A 392 -2.65 18.81 4.24
CA LEU A 392 -2.36 20.04 4.99
C LEU A 392 -2.48 21.28 4.09
N CYS A 393 -1.94 21.24 2.88
CA CYS A 393 -2.06 22.34 1.92
C CYS A 393 -3.51 22.59 1.51
N VAL A 394 -4.33 21.54 1.41
CA VAL A 394 -5.78 21.67 1.16
C VAL A 394 -6.50 22.24 2.39
N ALA A 395 -6.19 21.76 3.60
CA ALA A 395 -6.89 22.11 4.82
C ALA A 395 -6.54 23.50 5.37
N LEU A 396 -5.25 23.88 5.33
CA LEU A 396 -4.74 25.14 5.88
C LEU A 396 -4.47 26.21 4.83
N GLY A 397 -4.38 25.79 3.56
CA GLY A 397 -3.85 26.61 2.48
C GLY A 397 -2.38 26.30 2.18
N VAL A 398 -2.01 26.46 0.91
CA VAL A 398 -0.69 26.07 0.40
C VAL A 398 0.46 26.83 1.06
N VAL A 399 0.25 28.10 1.47
CA VAL A 399 1.28 28.91 2.12
C VAL A 399 1.63 28.35 3.50
N GLN A 400 0.61 28.03 4.30
CA GLN A 400 0.76 27.44 5.62
C GLN A 400 1.34 26.02 5.53
N GLY A 401 0.86 25.20 4.58
CA GLY A 401 1.42 23.88 4.34
C GLY A 401 2.89 23.91 3.93
N ALA A 402 3.28 24.87 3.07
CA ALA A 402 4.67 25.08 2.68
C ALA A 402 5.56 25.56 3.83
N ALA A 403 5.04 26.40 4.74
CA ALA A 403 5.77 26.82 5.93
C ALA A 403 6.07 25.63 6.86
N ILE A 404 5.08 24.76 7.10
CA ILE A 404 5.28 23.52 7.87
C ILE A 404 6.30 22.60 7.18
N PHE A 405 6.27 22.53 5.84
CA PHE A 405 7.23 21.73 5.09
C PHE A 405 8.66 22.26 5.28
N GLU A 406 8.88 23.57 5.21
CA GLU A 406 10.21 24.16 5.38
C GLU A 406 10.80 23.84 6.76
N ASP A 407 9.98 23.83 7.82
CA ASP A 407 10.38 23.41 9.16
C ASP A 407 10.78 21.92 9.28
N CYS A 408 10.25 21.06 8.39
CA CYS A 408 10.50 19.62 8.38
C CYS A 408 11.55 19.19 7.35
N LYS A 409 11.86 20.04 6.36
CA LYS A 409 12.58 19.69 5.13
C LYS A 409 13.96 19.07 5.39
N SER A 410 14.70 19.61 6.36
CA SER A 410 16.03 19.10 6.72
C SER A 410 16.02 17.73 7.40
N LEU A 411 14.84 17.26 7.84
CA LEU A 411 14.67 15.94 8.46
C LEU A 411 14.49 14.82 7.43
N TYR A 412 14.19 15.17 6.18
CA TYR A 412 13.83 14.21 5.14
C TYR A 412 15.00 13.83 4.26
N HIS A 413 14.92 12.61 3.71
CA HIS A 413 15.77 12.19 2.61
C HIS A 413 15.60 13.15 1.41
N PRO A 414 16.67 13.45 0.63
CA PRO A 414 16.59 14.37 -0.51
C PRO A 414 15.48 14.04 -1.51
N ILE A 415 15.24 12.75 -1.80
CA ILE A 415 14.14 12.31 -2.67
C ILE A 415 12.78 12.69 -2.07
N ALA A 416 12.55 12.40 -0.78
CA ALA A 416 11.30 12.76 -0.12
C ALA A 416 11.08 14.29 -0.11
N ALA A 417 12.12 15.06 0.20
CA ALA A 417 12.05 16.52 0.16
C ALA A 417 11.75 17.05 -1.26
N LYS A 418 12.41 16.53 -2.30
CA LYS A 418 12.15 16.87 -3.71
C LYS A 418 10.69 16.60 -4.07
N MET A 419 10.18 15.41 -3.77
CA MET A 419 8.83 15.01 -4.15
C MET A 419 7.74 15.79 -3.40
N ILE A 420 7.95 16.12 -2.11
CA ILE A 420 7.02 16.97 -1.36
C ILE A 420 7.02 18.41 -1.92
N GLN A 421 8.20 18.95 -2.23
CA GLN A 421 8.31 20.27 -2.86
C GLN A 421 7.56 20.31 -4.20
N LEU A 422 7.74 19.28 -5.04
CA LEU A 422 7.03 19.15 -6.31
C LEU A 422 5.51 19.10 -6.12
N ASP A 423 5.02 18.34 -5.13
CA ASP A 423 3.58 18.28 -4.80
C ASP A 423 3.05 19.67 -4.42
N ILE A 424 3.79 20.43 -3.59
CA ILE A 424 3.41 21.79 -3.15
C ILE A 424 3.41 22.76 -4.33
N ASP A 425 4.44 22.74 -5.17
CA ASP A 425 4.58 23.63 -6.33
C ASP A 425 3.46 23.38 -7.37
N ASN A 426 3.13 22.10 -7.60
CA ASN A 426 2.00 21.71 -8.43
C ASN A 426 0.66 22.25 -7.88
N MET A 427 0.48 22.27 -6.57
CA MET A 427 -0.73 22.84 -5.96
C MET A 427 -0.78 24.37 -6.07
N GLN A 428 0.38 25.05 -5.98
CA GLN A 428 0.47 26.50 -6.19
C GLN A 428 0.10 26.89 -7.64
N THR A 429 0.56 26.11 -8.62
CA THR A 429 0.28 26.34 -10.04
C THR A 429 -1.16 25.96 -10.43
N ALA A 430 -1.71 24.86 -9.90
CA ALA A 430 -3.10 24.47 -10.13
C ALA A 430 -4.11 25.49 -9.58
N LYS A 431 -3.81 26.17 -8.46
CA LYS A 431 -4.63 27.26 -7.94
C LYS A 431 -4.72 28.45 -8.91
N LYS A 432 -3.73 28.65 -9.79
CA LYS A 432 -3.79 29.64 -10.87
C LYS A 432 -4.63 29.18 -12.07
N ARG A 433 -4.84 27.87 -12.24
CA ARG A 433 -5.57 27.26 -13.38
C ARG A 433 -7.02 26.87 -13.11
N ARG A 434 -7.48 26.82 -11.85
CA ARG A 434 -8.87 26.49 -11.43
C ARG A 434 -9.89 27.58 -11.85
N ASN A 435 -10.07 27.74 -13.15
CA ASN A 435 -11.23 28.39 -13.79
C ASN A 435 -11.82 27.51 -14.93
N SER A 436 -11.41 26.25 -15.08
CA SER A 436 -11.99 25.36 -16.10
C SER A 436 -12.07 23.91 -15.61
N GLU A 437 -13.32 23.48 -15.40
CA GLU A 437 -13.93 22.15 -15.53
C GLU A 437 -13.24 20.90 -14.93
N LEU A 438 -14.00 20.18 -14.08
CA LEU A 438 -13.74 18.81 -13.64
C LEU A 438 -14.89 17.92 -14.14
N SER A 439 -14.56 16.88 -14.91
CA SER A 439 -15.52 15.91 -15.45
C SER A 439 -15.86 14.81 -14.43
N ASN A 440 -17.14 14.49 -14.34
CA ASN A 440 -17.73 13.42 -13.53
C ASN A 440 -17.66 12.07 -14.26
N ASP A 441 -16.79 11.14 -13.83
CA ASP A 441 -16.97 9.71 -14.15
C ASP A 441 -16.39 8.80 -13.04
N PHE A 442 -16.93 8.92 -11.83
CA PHE A 442 -16.40 8.25 -10.63
C PHE A 442 -17.36 7.23 -9.98
N ASN A 443 -18.65 7.29 -10.29
CA ASN A 443 -19.66 6.49 -9.60
C ASN A 443 -19.58 4.99 -9.92
N GLY A 444 -19.11 4.59 -11.10
CA GLY A 444 -18.99 3.18 -11.49
C GLY A 444 -17.92 2.41 -10.69
N ILE A 445 -16.78 3.06 -10.42
CA ILE A 445 -15.65 2.47 -9.68
C ILE A 445 -16.00 2.34 -8.19
N LEU A 446 -16.75 3.26 -7.61
CA LEU A 446 -17.19 3.10 -6.23
C LEU A 446 -18.33 2.09 -6.12
N THR A 447 -19.38 2.16 -6.93
CA THR A 447 -20.59 1.35 -6.70
C THR A 447 -20.33 -0.16 -6.64
N HIS A 448 -19.44 -0.71 -7.47
CA HIS A 448 -19.22 -2.16 -7.53
C HIS A 448 -18.30 -2.72 -6.43
N TRP A 449 -17.20 -2.02 -6.10
CA TRP A 449 -16.26 -2.42 -5.02
C TRP A 449 -16.90 -2.44 -3.63
N LEU A 450 -18.03 -1.76 -3.51
CA LEU A 450 -18.81 -1.62 -2.31
C LEU A 450 -19.93 -2.68 -2.22
N GLY A 451 -19.96 -3.64 -3.16
CA GLY A 451 -20.90 -4.76 -3.18
C GLY A 451 -22.31 -4.39 -3.63
N LEU A 452 -22.49 -3.35 -4.45
CA LEU A 452 -23.80 -3.00 -5.02
C LEU A 452 -24.02 -3.66 -6.39
N PRO A 453 -25.26 -4.08 -6.71
CA PRO A 453 -25.59 -4.52 -8.06
C PRO A 453 -25.40 -3.38 -9.08
N GLN A 454 -24.87 -3.71 -10.26
CA GLN A 454 -24.52 -2.79 -11.37
C GLN A 454 -25.64 -1.81 -11.82
N GLN A 455 -26.89 -2.04 -11.43
CA GLN A 455 -28.06 -1.24 -11.83
C GLN A 455 -28.17 0.17 -11.19
N PHE A 456 -27.19 0.59 -10.38
CA PHE A 456 -27.18 1.91 -9.71
C PHE A 456 -26.06 2.87 -10.17
N SER A 457 -25.27 2.50 -11.18
CA SER A 457 -24.19 3.35 -11.72
C SER A 457 -24.68 4.64 -12.39
N SER A 458 -25.97 4.75 -12.70
CA SER A 458 -26.59 5.85 -13.44
C SER A 458 -27.44 6.83 -12.61
N TYR A 459 -27.54 6.68 -11.29
CA TYR A 459 -28.40 7.54 -10.46
C TYR A 459 -27.62 8.52 -9.58
N SER A 460 -28.06 9.79 -9.60
CA SER A 460 -27.60 10.85 -8.70
C SER A 460 -27.79 10.47 -7.21
N PRO A 461 -26.89 10.90 -6.30
CA PRO A 461 -26.85 10.50 -4.90
C PRO A 461 -28.16 10.73 -4.10
N PHE A 462 -29.06 11.57 -4.61
CA PHE A 462 -30.36 11.83 -3.97
C PHE A 462 -31.37 10.66 -4.05
N LEU A 463 -31.25 9.73 -5.00
CA LEU A 463 -32.23 8.63 -5.15
C LEU A 463 -31.90 7.37 -4.33
N ALA A 464 -30.62 7.12 -4.05
CA ALA A 464 -30.19 5.90 -3.36
C ALA A 464 -30.63 5.85 -1.88
N VAL A 465 -30.74 7.02 -1.23
CA VAL A 465 -31.17 7.14 0.17
C VAL A 465 -32.65 6.80 0.37
N LEU A 466 -33.49 7.03 -0.64
CA LEU A 466 -34.93 6.74 -0.58
C LEU A 466 -35.26 5.26 -0.81
N LEU A 467 -34.48 4.56 -1.64
CA LEU A 467 -34.74 3.14 -1.96
C LEU A 467 -34.22 2.18 -0.88
N GLY A 468 -33.13 2.54 -0.16
CA GLY A 468 -32.59 1.73 0.94
C GLY A 468 -33.49 1.66 2.19
N GLY A 469 -34.40 2.62 2.36
CA GLY A 469 -35.35 2.65 3.49
C GLY A 469 -36.51 1.66 3.34
N LEU A 470 -36.88 1.28 2.11
CA LEU A 470 -38.07 0.46 1.82
C LEU A 470 -37.80 -1.05 1.88
N THR A 471 -36.57 -1.51 1.65
CA THR A 471 -36.22 -2.94 1.65
C THR A 471 -36.02 -3.52 3.05
N VAL A 472 -35.73 -2.71 4.05
CA VAL A 472 -35.53 -3.17 5.44
C VAL A 472 -36.87 -3.40 6.17
N ALA A 473 -37.97 -2.75 5.74
CA ALA A 473 -39.28 -2.92 6.36
C ALA A 473 -39.94 -4.28 6.07
N THR A 474 -39.59 -4.95 4.97
CA THR A 474 -40.23 -6.21 4.56
C THR A 474 -39.61 -7.46 5.18
N ALA A 475 -38.36 -7.39 5.66
CA ALA A 475 -37.66 -8.53 6.26
C ALA A 475 -38.04 -8.79 7.74
N VAL A 476 -38.67 -7.82 8.42
CA VAL A 476 -39.00 -7.92 9.86
C VAL A 476 -40.37 -8.59 10.13
N VAL A 477 -41.19 -8.84 9.09
CA VAL A 477 -42.55 -9.39 9.28
C VAL A 477 -42.64 -10.93 9.13
N LEU A 478 -41.59 -11.63 8.69
CA LEU A 478 -41.67 -13.07 8.37
C LEU A 478 -41.04 -14.05 9.37
N SER A 479 -40.62 -13.64 10.57
CA SER A 479 -40.00 -14.57 11.55
C SER A 479 -40.82 -14.86 12.82
N LYS A 480 -42.11 -14.51 12.89
CA LYS A 480 -43.02 -14.93 13.97
C LYS A 480 -44.10 -15.88 13.45
N ARG A 481 -43.73 -17.14 13.21
CA ARG A 481 -44.62 -18.31 13.21
C ARG A 481 -43.79 -19.61 13.13
N ARG A 482 -43.33 -20.08 14.28
CA ARG A 482 -43.48 -21.45 14.79
C ARG A 482 -43.09 -21.47 16.26
#